data_AF-A0A2N1SDE2-F1
#
_entry.id   AF-A0A2N1SDE2-F1
#
_cell.length_a   1.000
_cell.length_b   1.000
_cell.length_c   1.000
_cell.angle_alpha   90.00
_cell.angle_beta   90.00
_cell.angle_gamma   90.00
#
_symmetry.space_group_name_H-M   'P 1'
#
loop_
_entity.id
_entity.type
_entity.pdbx_description
1 polymer ?
#
loop_
_entity_poly.entity_id
_entity_poly.type
_entity_poly.pdbx_seq_one_letter_code
_entity_poly.pdbx_strand_id
1 'polypeptide(L)'
;MGKILRLRYAGKTGILGKIRIKLEIDTNPPSGGQNEVRYMDFPYLSPVTLQDRATLFAGKIHALLCRNYVKGRDGHDFIWYTARNTAVNYRYLEEALHQSGPWKDTSVHVDRTWLHDALYRRITSIDWEEAGKDVRRFIPVGEQFSVDLWNTDVFVQQLDKL
;
A
#
# COMPACT_ATOMS: atom_id res chain seq x y z
N MET A 1 -11.53 -18.74 -25.47
CA MET A 1 -12.41 -19.45 -24.52
C MET A 1 -11.70 -19.54 -23.17
N GLY A 2 -12.19 -18.85 -22.14
CA GLY A 2 -11.57 -18.87 -20.81
C GLY A 2 -11.95 -20.12 -20.02
N LYS A 3 -10.99 -20.75 -19.33
CA LYS A 3 -11.24 -21.87 -18.42
C LYS A 3 -11.48 -21.34 -17.00
N ILE A 4 -12.50 -21.87 -16.33
CA ILE A 4 -12.82 -21.53 -14.94
C ILE A 4 -12.01 -22.45 -14.02
N LEU A 5 -11.09 -21.87 -13.25
CA LEU A 5 -10.39 -22.58 -12.18
C LEU A 5 -11.33 -22.70 -10.97
N ARG A 6 -11.67 -23.94 -10.57
CA ARG A 6 -12.46 -24.21 -9.35
C ARG A 6 -11.54 -24.73 -8.25
N LEU A 7 -11.27 -23.89 -7.26
CA LEU A 7 -10.53 -24.27 -6.05
C LEU A 7 -11.53 -24.75 -4.98
N ARG A 8 -11.31 -25.94 -4.40
CA ARG A 8 -12.04 -26.45 -3.23
C ARG A 8 -11.07 -26.56 -2.06
N TYR A 9 -11.36 -25.88 -0.96
CA TYR A 9 -10.61 -26.00 0.30
C TYR A 9 -11.29 -27.07 1.17
N ALA A 10 -10.52 -28.06 1.64
CA ALA A 10 -11.04 -29.12 2.52
C ALA A 10 -11.01 -28.67 3.99
N GLY A 11 -12.15 -28.77 4.68
CA GLY A 11 -12.22 -28.72 6.16
C GLY A 11 -12.73 -27.41 6.80
N LYS A 12 -14.00 -27.01 6.58
CA LYS A 12 -14.67 -26.03 7.46
C LYS A 12 -16.15 -26.35 7.73
N THR A 13 -16.55 -26.13 8.98
CA THR A 13 -17.86 -26.32 9.61
C THR A 13 -18.76 -25.07 9.58
N GLY A 14 -18.62 -24.21 8.55
CA GLY A 14 -19.40 -22.98 8.39
C GLY A 14 -19.85 -22.74 6.96
N ILE A 15 -20.83 -21.85 6.76
CA ILE A 15 -21.34 -21.49 5.44
C ILE A 15 -20.19 -20.88 4.62
N LEU A 16 -19.85 -21.52 3.49
CA LEU A 16 -18.84 -21.06 2.55
C LEU A 16 -19.21 -19.66 2.04
N GLY A 17 -18.55 -18.63 2.60
CA GLY A 17 -18.57 -17.29 2.03
C GLY A 17 -18.04 -17.33 0.59
N LYS A 18 -18.73 -16.64 -0.32
CA LYS A 18 -18.27 -16.52 -1.71
C LYS A 18 -16.94 -15.75 -1.75
N ILE A 19 -15.84 -16.43 -2.03
CA ILE A 19 -14.55 -15.79 -2.28
C ILE A 19 -14.52 -15.34 -3.75
N ARG A 20 -14.35 -14.04 -3.97
CA ARG A 20 -14.09 -13.46 -5.29
C ARG A 20 -12.62 -13.06 -5.36
N ILE A 21 -11.89 -13.65 -6.31
CA ILE A 21 -10.49 -13.32 -6.60
C ILE A 21 -10.48 -12.34 -7.77
N LYS A 22 -9.88 -11.16 -7.57
CA LYS A 22 -9.66 -10.16 -8.63
C LYS A 22 -8.20 -10.24 -9.06
N LEU A 23 -7.95 -10.48 -10.35
CA LEU A 23 -6.63 -10.44 -10.95
C LEU A 23 -6.52 -9.15 -11.76
N GLU A 24 -5.51 -8.35 -11.46
CA GLU A 24 -5.18 -7.11 -12.18
C GLU A 24 -3.77 -7.26 -12.74
N ILE A 25 -3.57 -6.79 -13.98
CA ILE A 25 -2.28 -6.80 -14.65
C ILE A 25 -2.02 -5.35 -15.07
N ASP A 26 -0.94 -4.78 -14.54
CA ASP A 26 -0.43 -3.50 -15.02
C ASP A 26 0.48 -3.75 -16.23
N THR A 27 0.09 -3.21 -17.38
CA THR A 27 0.84 -3.34 -18.65
C THR A 27 1.74 -2.14 -18.92
N ASN A 28 1.72 -1.13 -18.07
CA ASN A 28 2.56 0.07 -18.19
C ASN A 28 3.05 0.50 -16.80
N PRO A 29 3.84 -0.31 -16.10
CA PRO A 29 4.31 0.04 -14.77
C PRO A 29 5.34 1.21 -14.82
N PRO A 30 5.41 2.05 -13.78
CA PRO A 30 6.46 3.06 -13.68
C PRO A 30 7.85 2.45 -13.71
N SER A 31 8.81 3.18 -14.27
CA SER A 31 10.19 2.73 -14.33
C SER A 31 10.87 2.79 -12.96
N GLY A 32 12.05 2.18 -12.82
CA GLY A 32 12.83 2.19 -11.57
C GLY A 32 12.38 1.19 -10.50
N GLY A 33 11.31 0.42 -10.74
CA GLY A 33 10.87 -0.63 -9.84
C GLY A 33 11.87 -1.78 -9.74
N GLN A 34 12.10 -2.27 -8.53
CA GLN A 34 13.01 -3.39 -8.25
C GLN A 34 12.24 -4.64 -7.84
N ASN A 35 12.80 -5.81 -8.15
CA ASN A 35 12.21 -7.10 -7.81
C ASN A 35 13.19 -7.95 -7.00
N GLU A 36 12.64 -8.81 -6.14
CA GLU A 36 13.35 -9.88 -5.45
C GLU A 36 12.70 -11.23 -5.78
N VAL A 37 13.51 -12.29 -5.77
CA VAL A 37 13.00 -13.67 -5.85
C VAL A 37 12.95 -14.23 -4.43
N ARG A 38 11.77 -14.69 -4.01
CA ARG A 38 11.55 -15.37 -2.74
C ARG A 38 11.10 -16.80 -3.01
N TYR A 39 11.58 -17.73 -2.20
CA TYR A 39 11.19 -19.13 -2.31
C TYR A 39 10.08 -19.43 -1.30
N MET A 40 8.93 -19.86 -1.79
CA MET A 40 7.83 -20.38 -0.98
C MET A 40 8.01 -21.88 -0.81
N ASP A 41 7.85 -22.40 0.39
CA ASP A 41 8.00 -23.82 0.72
C ASP A 41 6.66 -24.59 0.78
N PHE A 42 5.53 -23.88 0.72
CA PHE A 42 4.18 -24.44 0.67
C PHE A 42 3.40 -23.94 -0.57
N PRO A 43 2.64 -24.81 -1.27
CA PRO A 43 2.48 -26.25 -1.04
C PRO A 43 3.66 -27.10 -1.53
N TYR A 44 4.61 -26.51 -2.27
CA TYR A 44 5.88 -27.09 -2.68
C TYR A 44 6.87 -25.96 -3.00
N LEU A 45 8.18 -26.27 -2.95
CA LEU A 45 9.23 -25.29 -3.18
C LEU A 45 9.10 -24.61 -4.53
N SER A 46 8.79 -23.32 -4.53
CA SER A 46 8.53 -22.53 -5.74
C SER A 46 9.16 -21.14 -5.63
N PRO A 47 9.92 -20.68 -6.64
CA PRO A 47 10.35 -19.30 -6.70
C PRO A 47 9.17 -18.40 -7.08
N VAL A 48 9.06 -17.26 -6.39
CA VAL A 48 8.12 -16.20 -6.72
C VAL A 48 8.90 -14.90 -6.85
N THR A 49 8.80 -14.27 -8.02
CA THR A 49 9.31 -12.91 -8.22
C THR A 49 8.31 -11.93 -7.64
N LEU A 50 8.77 -11.11 -6.71
CA LEU A 50 8.01 -10.10 -6.01
C LEU A 50 8.66 -8.74 -6.24
N GLN A 51 7.87 -7.68 -6.24
CA GLN A 51 8.42 -6.33 -6.14
C GLN A 51 9.03 -6.16 -4.75
N ASP A 52 10.21 -5.53 -4.68
CA ASP A 52 10.91 -5.36 -3.42
C ASP A 52 10.15 -4.40 -2.48
N ARG A 53 10.48 -4.47 -1.19
CA ARG A 53 9.72 -3.76 -0.16
C ARG A 53 9.80 -2.24 -0.32
N ALA A 54 10.94 -1.71 -0.78
CA ALA A 54 11.13 -0.28 -0.98
C ALA A 54 10.29 0.26 -2.14
N THR A 55 10.18 -0.49 -3.23
CA THR A 55 9.33 -0.15 -4.37
C THR A 55 7.85 -0.30 -4.02
N LEU A 56 7.47 -1.36 -3.32
CA LEU A 56 6.10 -1.52 -2.83
C LEU A 56 5.69 -0.34 -1.93
N PHE A 57 6.59 0.12 -1.05
CA PHE A 57 6.31 1.27 -0.19
C PHE A 57 6.17 2.56 -0.99
N ALA A 58 7.05 2.80 -1.96
CA ALA A 58 6.93 3.94 -2.88
C ALA A 58 5.57 3.94 -3.62
N GLY A 59 5.08 2.78 -4.05
CA GLY A 59 3.72 2.65 -4.62
C GLY A 59 2.59 3.00 -3.65
N LYS A 60 2.76 2.72 -2.34
CA LYS A 60 1.79 3.13 -1.30
C LYS A 60 1.83 4.63 -1.04
N ILE A 61 3.02 5.22 -1.00
CA ILE A 61 3.20 6.67 -0.90
C ILE A 61 2.55 7.36 -2.09
N HIS A 62 2.78 6.87 -3.32
CA HIS A 62 2.12 7.39 -4.51
C HIS A 62 0.59 7.35 -4.39
N ALA A 63 0.02 6.21 -3.96
CA ALA A 63 -1.42 6.12 -3.74
C ALA A 63 -1.93 7.12 -2.70
N LEU A 64 -1.22 7.29 -1.58
CA LEU A 64 -1.58 8.24 -0.52
C LEU A 64 -1.57 9.69 -1.02
N LEU A 65 -0.56 10.07 -1.82
CA LEU A 65 -0.40 11.41 -2.40
C LEU A 65 -1.40 11.69 -3.54
N CYS A 66 -1.73 10.69 -4.35
CA CYS A 66 -2.44 10.90 -5.63
C CYS A 66 -3.94 10.58 -5.60
N ARG A 67 -4.46 9.90 -4.57
CA ARG A 67 -5.92 9.65 -4.48
C ARG A 67 -6.68 10.92 -4.12
N ASN A 68 -7.76 11.19 -4.86
CA ASN A 68 -8.68 12.29 -4.58
C ASN A 68 -9.70 12.00 -3.45
N TYR A 69 -9.63 10.81 -2.84
CA TYR A 69 -10.52 10.39 -1.75
C TYR A 69 -9.73 9.70 -0.65
N VAL A 70 -10.28 9.70 0.55
CA VAL A 70 -9.69 9.03 1.71
C VAL A 70 -9.84 7.51 1.56
N LYS A 71 -8.75 6.77 1.80
CA LYS A 71 -8.75 5.31 1.81
C LYS A 71 -7.97 4.83 3.02
N GLY A 72 -8.67 4.26 3.99
CA GLY A 72 -8.10 3.87 5.27
C GLY A 72 -6.96 2.86 5.14
N ARG A 73 -7.05 1.96 4.15
CA ARG A 73 -5.99 0.98 3.88
C ARG A 73 -4.63 1.63 3.57
N ASP A 74 -4.61 2.80 2.93
CA ASP A 74 -3.35 3.48 2.61
C ASP A 74 -2.66 3.98 3.89
N GLY A 75 -3.44 4.47 4.87
CA GLY A 75 -2.92 4.82 6.20
C GLY A 75 -2.41 3.61 6.99
N HIS A 76 -3.12 2.49 6.93
CA HIS A 76 -2.68 1.25 7.57
C HIS A 76 -1.35 0.75 6.98
N ASP A 77 -1.25 0.73 5.65
CA ASP A 77 -0.01 0.35 4.97
C ASP A 77 1.12 1.33 5.33
N PHE A 78 0.87 2.63 5.39
CA PHE A 78 1.85 3.63 5.80
C PHE A 78 2.43 3.37 7.21
N ILE A 79 1.56 3.12 8.21
CA ILE A 79 2.00 2.72 9.56
C ILE A 79 2.81 1.42 9.49
N TRP A 80 2.37 0.43 8.71
CA TRP A 80 3.05 -0.86 8.61
C TRP A 80 4.48 -0.75 8.08
N TYR A 81 4.70 0.09 7.05
CA TYR A 81 6.00 0.30 6.42
C TYR A 81 6.94 1.14 7.30
N THR A 82 6.44 2.23 7.89
CA THR A 82 7.20 3.13 8.77
C THR A 82 7.59 2.44 10.09
N ALA A 83 6.72 1.61 10.67
CA ALA A 83 7.04 0.79 11.83
C ALA A 83 8.18 -0.22 11.58
N ARG A 84 8.52 -0.49 10.31
CA ARG A 84 9.60 -1.39 9.88
C ARG A 84 10.83 -0.67 9.35
N ASN A 85 10.90 0.66 9.46
CA ASN A 85 11.96 1.49 8.90
C ASN A 85 12.24 1.13 7.43
N THR A 86 11.18 0.94 6.64
CA THR A 86 11.32 0.55 5.24
C THR A 86 11.79 1.76 4.44
N ALA A 87 12.91 1.62 3.73
CA ALA A 87 13.40 2.63 2.81
C ALA A 87 12.41 2.88 1.66
N VAL A 88 12.40 4.11 1.13
CA VAL A 88 11.59 4.47 -0.04
C VAL A 88 12.44 4.36 -1.30
N ASN A 89 11.91 3.72 -2.35
CA ASN A 89 12.50 3.80 -3.69
C ASN A 89 12.11 5.13 -4.34
N TYR A 90 12.93 6.17 -4.12
CA TYR A 90 12.69 7.53 -4.62
C TYR A 90 12.59 7.59 -6.15
N ARG A 91 13.44 6.83 -6.86
CA ARG A 91 13.41 6.78 -8.32
C ARG A 91 12.07 6.26 -8.84
N TYR A 92 11.56 5.15 -8.27
CA TYR A 92 10.25 4.63 -8.65
C TYR A 92 9.12 5.61 -8.32
N LEU A 93 9.20 6.28 -7.16
CA LEU A 93 8.19 7.26 -6.76
C LEU A 93 8.14 8.46 -7.73
N GLU A 94 9.30 9.00 -8.11
CA GLU A 94 9.43 10.08 -9.09
C GLU A 94 8.78 9.70 -10.43
N GLU A 95 9.11 8.52 -10.95
CA GLU A 95 8.55 8.00 -12.20
C GLU A 95 7.04 7.77 -12.10
N ALA A 96 6.55 7.26 -10.97
CA ALA A 96 5.11 7.04 -10.74
C ALA A 96 4.32 8.36 -10.69
N LEU A 97 4.89 9.40 -10.05
CA LEU A 97 4.30 10.74 -9.97
C LEU A 97 4.26 11.42 -11.33
N HIS A 98 5.33 11.30 -12.13
CA HIS A 98 5.37 11.79 -13.50
C HIS A 98 4.34 11.07 -14.39
N GLN A 99 4.15 9.76 -14.19
CA GLN A 99 3.21 8.96 -14.98
C GLN A 99 1.74 9.24 -14.66
N SER A 100 1.39 9.51 -13.40
CA SER A 100 0.01 9.68 -12.98
C SER A 100 -0.17 10.45 -11.67
N GLY A 101 -1.35 11.07 -11.52
CA GLY A 101 -1.73 11.85 -10.35
C GLY A 101 -1.57 13.35 -10.55
N PRO A 102 -1.56 14.14 -9.47
CA PRO A 102 -1.48 15.60 -9.54
C PRO A 102 -0.20 16.15 -10.19
N TRP A 103 0.87 15.35 -10.21
CA TRP A 103 2.19 15.70 -10.76
C TRP A 103 2.45 15.09 -12.13
N LYS A 104 1.41 14.60 -12.80
CA LYS A 104 1.55 14.00 -14.13
C LYS A 104 2.20 14.99 -15.10
N ASP A 105 3.16 14.49 -15.89
CA ASP A 105 3.90 15.26 -16.90
C ASP A 105 4.71 16.43 -16.30
N THR A 106 5.01 16.38 -14.99
CA THR A 106 5.87 17.36 -14.28
C THR A 106 7.19 16.73 -13.84
N SER A 107 8.30 17.44 -14.04
CA SER A 107 9.64 17.00 -13.62
C SER A 107 9.91 17.38 -12.17
N VAL A 108 9.18 16.77 -11.23
CA VAL A 108 9.46 16.91 -9.81
C VAL A 108 10.69 16.10 -9.45
N HIS A 109 11.67 16.72 -8.81
CA HIS A 109 12.75 15.98 -8.17
C HIS A 109 12.29 15.49 -6.79
N VAL A 110 12.20 14.18 -6.61
CA VAL A 110 11.74 13.57 -5.36
C VAL A 110 12.93 13.22 -4.49
N ASP A 111 13.25 14.11 -3.55
CA ASP A 111 14.19 13.85 -2.46
C ASP A 111 13.45 13.69 -1.12
N ARG A 112 14.22 13.50 -0.03
CA ARG A 112 13.66 13.34 1.32
C ARG A 112 12.88 14.58 1.77
N THR A 113 13.39 15.77 1.48
CA THR A 113 12.78 17.04 1.90
C THR A 113 11.45 17.24 1.19
N TRP A 114 11.43 17.08 -0.13
CA TRP A 114 10.22 17.19 -0.93
C TRP A 114 9.17 16.18 -0.49
N LEU A 115 9.59 14.92 -0.29
CA LEU A 115 8.68 13.85 0.12
C LEU A 115 8.06 14.15 1.49
N HIS A 116 8.87 14.62 2.43
CA HIS A 116 8.40 15.01 3.75
C HIS A 116 7.32 16.10 3.65
N ASP A 117 7.58 17.18 2.91
CA ASP A 117 6.65 18.30 2.77
C ASP A 117 5.35 17.93 2.02
N ALA A 118 5.45 17.06 1.01
CA ALA A 118 4.30 16.55 0.28
C ALA A 118 3.42 15.66 1.16
N LEU A 119 4.03 14.73 1.90
CA LEU A 119 3.32 13.85 2.83
C LEU A 119 2.75 14.61 4.01
N TYR A 120 3.47 15.57 4.58
CA TYR A 120 2.98 16.39 5.69
C TYR A 120 1.68 17.10 5.30
N ARG A 121 1.69 17.84 4.19
CA ARG A 121 0.49 18.52 3.65
C ARG A 121 -0.65 17.53 3.44
N ARG A 122 -0.36 16.37 2.85
CA ARG A 122 -1.38 15.34 2.62
C ARG A 122 -1.95 14.79 3.92
N ILE A 123 -1.11 14.41 4.88
CA ILE A 123 -1.49 13.86 6.19
C ILE A 123 -2.35 14.87 6.96
N THR A 124 -1.98 16.15 6.95
CA THR A 124 -2.78 17.20 7.62
C THR A 124 -4.12 17.48 6.96
N SER A 125 -4.30 17.08 5.70
CA SER A 125 -5.55 17.26 4.95
C SER A 125 -6.56 16.11 5.11
N ILE A 126 -6.15 14.97 5.65
CA ILE A 126 -6.97 13.77 5.72
C ILE A 126 -7.83 13.79 6.99
N ASP A 127 -9.12 13.47 6.83
CA ASP A 127 -9.97 13.07 7.94
C ASP A 127 -9.60 11.64 8.37
N TRP A 128 -8.82 11.53 9.44
CA TRP A 128 -8.34 10.25 9.95
C TRP A 128 -9.44 9.44 10.65
N GLU A 129 -10.53 10.07 11.10
CA GLU A 129 -11.69 9.37 11.64
C GLU A 129 -12.43 8.62 10.52
N GLU A 130 -12.64 9.28 9.37
CA GLU A 130 -13.18 8.66 8.16
C GLU A 130 -12.27 7.54 7.64
N ALA A 131 -10.96 7.79 7.59
CA ALA A 131 -9.97 6.77 7.19
C ALA A 131 -10.03 5.54 8.11
N GLY A 132 -10.12 5.76 9.42
CA GLY A 132 -10.26 4.69 10.40
C GLY A 132 -11.52 3.87 10.19
N LYS A 133 -12.67 4.53 9.94
CA LYS A 133 -13.94 3.84 9.64
C LYS A 133 -13.86 2.97 8.38
N ASP A 134 -13.20 3.43 7.31
CA ASP A 134 -13.04 2.66 6.06
C ASP A 134 -12.26 1.36 6.28
N VAL A 135 -11.17 1.41 7.05
CA VAL A 135 -10.28 0.26 7.24
C VAL A 135 -10.75 -0.71 8.32
N ARG A 136 -11.50 -0.24 9.34
CA ARG A 136 -11.83 -1.00 10.56
C ARG A 136 -12.33 -2.41 10.29
N ARG A 137 -13.22 -2.59 9.31
CA ARG A 137 -13.80 -3.91 8.97
C ARG A 137 -12.78 -4.94 8.46
N PHE A 138 -11.59 -4.50 8.05
CA PHE A 138 -10.51 -5.37 7.60
C PHE A 138 -9.51 -5.69 8.72
N ILE A 139 -9.63 -5.01 9.88
CA ILE A 139 -8.75 -5.20 11.03
C ILE A 139 -9.35 -6.25 11.98
N PRO A 140 -8.55 -7.20 12.51
CA PRO A 140 -9.01 -8.15 13.52
C PRO A 140 -9.71 -7.44 14.68
N VAL A 141 -10.82 -7.99 15.18
CA VAL A 141 -11.64 -7.36 16.24
C VAL A 141 -10.79 -6.96 17.45
N GLY A 142 -9.86 -7.82 17.87
CA GLY A 142 -8.96 -7.55 19.00
C GLY A 142 -7.94 -6.43 18.76
N GLU A 143 -7.77 -5.96 17.53
CA GLU A 143 -6.82 -4.91 17.14
C GLU A 143 -7.52 -3.60 16.73
N GLN A 144 -8.86 -3.58 16.63
CA GLN A 144 -9.60 -2.40 16.15
C GLN A 144 -9.42 -1.17 17.04
N PHE A 145 -9.11 -1.35 18.32
CA PHE A 145 -8.81 -0.25 19.24
C PHE A 145 -7.61 0.60 18.76
N SER A 146 -6.67 0.01 18.02
CA SER A 146 -5.53 0.74 17.47
C SER A 146 -5.94 1.76 16.39
N VAL A 147 -7.06 1.51 15.71
CA VAL A 147 -7.63 2.41 14.71
C VAL A 147 -8.29 3.61 15.38
N ASP A 148 -8.77 3.48 16.62
CA ASP A 148 -9.33 4.59 17.40
C ASP A 148 -8.28 5.65 17.75
N LEU A 149 -6.99 5.28 17.69
CA LEU A 149 -5.86 6.19 17.95
C LEU A 149 -5.48 7.02 16.73
N TRP A 150 -6.09 6.78 15.56
CA TRP A 150 -5.70 7.46 14.33
C TRP A 150 -6.09 8.94 14.37
N ASN A 151 -5.07 9.79 14.29
CA ASN A 151 -5.20 11.24 14.18
C ASN A 151 -3.96 11.81 13.48
N THR A 152 -4.01 13.09 13.12
CA THR A 152 -2.92 13.76 12.40
C THR A 152 -1.57 13.61 13.10
N ASP A 153 -1.51 13.77 14.41
CA ASP A 153 -0.25 13.71 15.18
C ASP A 153 0.41 12.33 15.09
N VAL A 154 -0.38 11.25 15.16
CA VAL A 154 0.13 9.88 15.00
C VAL A 154 0.76 9.65 13.64
N PHE A 155 0.15 10.18 12.57
CA PHE A 155 0.65 10.04 11.21
C PHE A 155 1.84 10.97 10.91
N VAL A 156 1.87 12.17 11.49
CA VAL A 156 3.06 13.03 11.46
C VAL A 156 4.23 12.36 12.18
N GLN A 157 3.99 11.73 13.34
CA GLN A 157 5.03 10.95 14.02
C GLN A 157 5.52 9.76 13.18
N GLN A 158 4.66 9.14 12.36
CA GLN A 158 5.12 8.10 11.42
C GLN A 158 5.95 8.70 10.27
N LEU A 159 5.60 9.89 9.80
CA LEU A 159 6.34 10.62 8.77
C LEU A 159 7.78 10.92 9.22
N ASP A 160 8.00 11.25 10.49
CA ASP A 160 9.34 11.49 11.05
C ASP A 160 10.29 10.28 10.99
N LYS A 161 9.76 9.08 10.74
CA LYS A 161 10.54 7.84 10.59
C LYS A 161 11.11 7.64 9.19
N LEU A 162 10.77 8.52 8.23
CA LEU A 162 11.23 8.46 6.84
C LEU A 162 12.60 9.10 6.63
#